data_AF-A0AA42Q0M7-F1
#
_entry.id   AF-A0AA42Q0M7-F1
#
_cell.length_a   1.000
_cell.length_b   1.000
_cell.length_c   1.000
_cell.angle_alpha   90.00
_cell.angle_beta   90.00
_cell.angle_gamma   90.00
#
_symmetry.space_group_name_H-M   'P 1'
#
loop_
_entity.id
_entity.type
_entity.pdbx_description
1 polymer ?
#
loop_
_entity_poly.entity_id
_entity_poly.type
_entity_poly.pdbx_seq_one_letter_code
_entity_poly.pdbx_strand_id
1 'polypeptide(L)'
;MPVVETASHREVAALYTDHHGWLQGWLRRKVGNAFDAADLTQDTFVRILGVREPPRLESPRAYLTTVAKGVLVNWCRRQALERAYLEALALLPEPEAPSPEHRALVLEALHEIDAMLDALPPLVRRTFLLSQLEDMKYDDIASQLGVSLTSVKRYMAQAFRQCLALME
;
A
#
# COMPACT_ATOMS: atom_id res chain seq x y z
N MET A 1 12.50 39.16 -17.95
CA MET A 1 12.35 38.35 -19.17
C MET A 1 11.04 37.55 -19.11
N PRO A 2 9.95 37.98 -19.78
CA PRO A 2 8.68 37.24 -19.80
C PRO A 2 8.20 36.79 -21.22
N VAL A 3 8.94 37.10 -22.29
CA VAL A 3 8.43 36.89 -23.67
C VAL A 3 8.49 35.43 -24.12
N VAL A 4 9.46 34.66 -23.63
CA VAL A 4 9.72 33.27 -24.09
C VAL A 4 8.63 32.29 -23.63
N GLU A 5 8.14 32.42 -22.39
CA GLU A 5 7.03 31.57 -21.88
C GLU A 5 5.73 31.78 -22.67
N THR A 6 5.45 33.02 -23.09
CA THR A 6 4.20 33.32 -23.83
C THR A 6 4.19 32.82 -25.27
N ALA A 7 5.35 32.68 -25.92
CA ALA A 7 5.44 32.19 -27.29
C ALA A 7 5.22 30.67 -27.36
N SER A 8 5.83 29.91 -26.44
CA SER A 8 5.66 28.45 -26.32
C SER A 8 4.19 28.06 -26.10
N HIS A 9 3.47 28.77 -25.23
CA HIS A 9 2.05 28.48 -24.98
C HIS A 9 1.15 28.72 -26.21
N ARG A 10 1.46 29.70 -27.06
CA ARG A 10 0.69 29.96 -28.29
C ARG A 10 0.90 28.87 -29.33
N GLU A 11 2.13 28.37 -29.47
CA GLU A 11 2.45 27.28 -30.38
C GLU A 11 1.74 25.99 -29.97
N VAL A 12 1.69 25.70 -28.67
CA VAL A 12 0.95 24.55 -28.15
C VAL A 12 -0.57 24.74 -28.30
N ALA A 13 -1.10 25.95 -28.15
CA ALA A 13 -2.52 26.24 -28.40
C ALA A 13 -2.93 25.99 -29.86
N ALA A 14 -2.07 26.37 -30.83
CA ALA A 14 -2.28 26.06 -32.23
C ALA A 14 -2.21 24.54 -32.50
N LEU A 15 -1.17 23.87 -31.97
CA LEU A 15 -1.01 22.41 -32.04
C LEU A 15 -2.24 21.67 -31.47
N TYR A 16 -2.81 22.18 -30.37
CA TYR A 16 -4.02 21.64 -29.75
C TYR A 16 -5.23 21.82 -30.67
N THR A 17 -5.51 23.05 -31.09
CA THR A 17 -6.68 23.36 -31.93
C THR A 17 -6.67 22.56 -33.24
N ASP A 18 -5.51 22.42 -33.87
CA ASP A 18 -5.38 21.80 -35.19
C ASP A 18 -5.35 20.27 -35.15
N HIS A 19 -4.98 19.66 -34.02
CA HIS A 19 -4.69 18.22 -33.95
C HIS A 19 -5.35 17.47 -32.80
N HIS A 20 -6.04 18.12 -31.87
CA HIS A 20 -6.74 17.47 -30.76
C HIS A 20 -7.71 16.38 -31.24
N GLY A 21 -8.65 16.73 -32.13
CA GLY A 21 -9.67 15.77 -32.59
C GLY A 21 -9.07 14.58 -33.35
N TRP A 22 -8.01 14.82 -34.13
CA TRP A 22 -7.28 13.74 -34.81
C TRP A 22 -6.58 12.82 -33.81
N LEU A 23 -5.89 13.38 -32.81
CA LEU A 23 -5.16 12.62 -31.81
C LEU A 23 -6.12 11.80 -30.94
N GLN A 24 -7.23 12.40 -30.50
CA GLN A 24 -8.28 11.71 -29.75
C GLN A 24 -8.89 10.57 -30.57
N GLY A 25 -9.15 10.78 -31.86
CA GLY A 25 -9.63 9.72 -32.75
C GLY A 25 -8.60 8.60 -32.99
N TRP A 26 -7.31 8.91 -32.96
CA TRP A 26 -6.23 7.92 -33.01
C TRP A 26 -6.14 7.12 -31.70
N LEU A 27 -6.17 7.79 -30.55
CA LEU A 27 -6.15 7.16 -29.23
C LEU A 27 -7.39 6.31 -28.98
N ARG A 28 -8.58 6.77 -29.36
CA ARG A 28 -9.84 6.01 -29.26
C ARG A 28 -9.78 4.68 -30.00
N ARG A 29 -9.14 4.64 -31.17
CA ARG A 29 -8.91 3.37 -31.90
C ARG A 29 -7.94 2.43 -31.19
N LYS A 30 -7.10 2.94 -30.28
CA LYS A 30 -6.15 2.14 -29.49
C LYS A 30 -6.73 1.63 -28.18
N VAL A 31 -7.51 2.47 -27.47
CA VAL A 31 -8.06 2.11 -26.15
C VAL A 31 -9.51 1.64 -26.18
N GLY A 32 -10.23 1.87 -27.28
CA GLY A 32 -11.62 1.41 -27.45
C GLY A 32 -12.67 2.22 -26.68
N ASN A 33 -12.26 3.10 -25.77
CA ASN A 33 -13.12 3.95 -24.93
C ASN A 33 -12.94 5.44 -25.28
N ALA A 34 -14.05 6.19 -25.31
CA ALA A 34 -14.03 7.62 -25.66
C ALA A 34 -13.51 8.52 -24.51
N PHE A 35 -13.80 8.17 -23.27
CA PHE A 35 -13.34 8.89 -22.07
C PHE A 35 -11.84 8.66 -21.86
N ASP A 36 -11.38 7.41 -21.87
CA ASP A 36 -9.93 7.11 -21.76
C ASP A 36 -9.13 7.78 -22.88
N ALA A 37 -9.68 7.84 -24.09
CA ALA A 37 -9.04 8.54 -25.19
C ALA A 37 -8.97 10.05 -24.97
N ALA A 38 -9.99 10.67 -24.36
CA ALA A 38 -9.98 12.08 -24.02
C ALA A 38 -8.90 12.38 -22.96
N ASP A 39 -8.84 11.57 -21.91
CA ASP A 39 -7.85 11.72 -20.84
C ASP A 39 -6.42 11.54 -21.36
N LEU A 40 -6.17 10.50 -22.16
CA LEU A 40 -4.85 10.29 -22.77
C LEU A 40 -4.47 11.41 -23.75
N THR A 41 -5.45 12.01 -24.43
CA THR A 41 -5.23 13.18 -25.29
C THR A 41 -4.82 14.38 -24.43
N GLN A 42 -5.54 14.64 -23.35
CA GLN A 42 -5.22 15.68 -22.39
C GLN A 42 -3.81 15.49 -21.82
N ASP A 43 -3.50 14.31 -21.31
CA ASP A 43 -2.18 13.97 -20.73
C ASP A 43 -1.04 14.19 -21.74
N THR A 44 -1.28 13.87 -23.01
CA THR A 44 -0.32 14.12 -24.08
C THR A 44 -0.03 15.62 -24.21
N PHE A 45 -1.07 16.46 -24.23
CA PHE A 45 -0.89 17.91 -24.34
C PHE A 45 -0.34 18.55 -23.06
N VAL A 46 -0.74 18.08 -21.87
CA VAL A 46 -0.16 18.51 -20.59
C VAL A 46 1.34 18.23 -20.57
N ARG A 47 1.76 17.07 -21.07
CA ARG A 47 3.19 16.71 -21.16
C ARG A 47 3.95 17.62 -22.12
N ILE A 48 3.32 18.04 -23.22
CA ILE A 48 3.91 18.97 -24.19
C ILE A 48 4.00 20.39 -23.62
N LEU A 49 2.98 20.84 -22.88
CA LEU A 49 3.00 22.13 -22.18
C LEU A 49 4.13 22.24 -21.16
N GLY A 50 4.55 21.12 -20.56
CA GLY A 50 5.70 21.06 -19.65
C GLY A 50 7.08 21.15 -20.32
N VAL A 51 7.16 21.13 -21.65
CA VAL A 51 8.43 21.23 -22.39
C VAL A 51 8.80 22.71 -22.56
N ARG A 52 10.01 23.08 -22.12
CA ARG A 52 10.49 24.47 -22.11
C ARG A 52 10.61 25.10 -23.50
N GLU A 53 10.99 24.30 -24.50
CA GLU A 53 11.08 24.71 -25.89
C GLU A 53 10.42 23.63 -26.77
N PRO A 54 9.17 23.84 -27.24
CA PRO A 54 8.58 22.94 -28.22
C PRO A 54 9.45 22.99 -29.49
N PRO A 55 9.79 21.82 -30.08
CA PRO A 55 10.61 21.82 -31.28
C PRO A 55 9.87 22.53 -32.42
N ARG A 56 10.58 23.18 -33.34
CA ARG A 56 9.97 23.59 -34.61
C ARG A 56 9.54 22.33 -35.36
N LEU A 57 8.23 22.03 -35.33
CA LEU A 57 7.70 20.76 -35.81
C LEU A 57 7.47 20.81 -37.32
N GLU A 58 8.34 20.16 -38.09
CA GLU A 58 8.08 19.88 -39.51
C GLU A 58 6.95 18.86 -39.70
N SER A 59 6.76 17.97 -38.71
CA SER A 59 5.67 16.98 -38.70
C SER A 59 4.97 16.90 -37.34
N PRO A 60 3.98 17.77 -37.09
CA PRO A 60 3.29 17.87 -35.80
C PRO A 60 2.64 16.55 -35.36
N ARG A 61 2.02 15.83 -36.30
CA ARG A 61 1.36 14.55 -36.04
C ARG A 61 2.33 13.45 -35.62
N ALA A 62 3.51 13.38 -36.24
CA ALA A 62 4.53 12.39 -35.89
C ALA A 62 5.05 12.62 -34.46
N TYR A 63 5.29 13.88 -34.11
CA TYR A 63 5.68 14.26 -32.74
C TYR A 63 4.59 13.90 -31.72
N LEU A 64 3.33 14.32 -31.97
CA LEU A 64 2.19 14.00 -31.10
C LEU A 64 2.04 12.49 -30.88
N THR A 65 2.18 11.67 -31.93
CA THR A 65 2.11 10.21 -31.78
C THR A 65 3.26 9.65 -30.96
N THR A 66 4.44 10.24 -31.00
CA THR A 66 5.59 9.80 -30.20
C THR A 66 5.33 10.04 -28.72
N VAL A 67 4.85 11.23 -28.36
CA VAL A 67 4.49 11.57 -26.98
C VAL A 67 3.32 10.70 -26.51
N ALA A 68 2.26 10.62 -27.31
CA ALA A 68 1.06 9.84 -26.99
C ALA A 68 1.34 8.35 -26.82
N LYS A 69 2.28 7.76 -27.59
CA LYS A 69 2.72 6.37 -27.38
C LYS A 69 3.33 6.18 -26.00
N GLY A 70 4.16 7.12 -25.53
CA GLY A 70 4.74 7.06 -24.18
C GLY A 70 3.67 7.14 -23.09
N VAL A 71 2.68 8.01 -23.25
CA VAL A 71 1.53 8.12 -22.34
C VAL A 71 0.69 6.83 -22.35
N LEU A 72 0.39 6.30 -23.54
CA LEU A 72 -0.37 5.07 -23.72
C LEU A 72 0.32 3.85 -23.08
N VAL A 73 1.64 3.70 -23.25
CA VAL A 73 2.40 2.60 -22.63
C VAL A 73 2.31 2.66 -21.10
N ASN A 74 2.45 3.85 -20.52
CA ASN A 74 2.32 4.03 -19.08
C ASN A 74 0.91 3.69 -18.59
N TRP A 75 -0.12 4.12 -19.33
CA TRP A 75 -1.52 3.81 -19.03
C TRP A 75 -1.78 2.30 -19.08
N CYS A 76 -1.36 1.61 -20.14
CA CYS A 76 -1.51 0.15 -20.26
C CYS A 76 -0.80 -0.58 -19.13
N ARG A 77 0.41 -0.14 -18.74
CA ARG A 77 1.15 -0.73 -17.62
C ARG A 77 0.41 -0.58 -16.30
N ARG A 78 -0.17 0.59 -16.05
CA ARG A 78 -0.98 0.84 -14.84
C ARG A 78 -2.23 -0.03 -14.83
N GLN A 79 -2.95 -0.11 -15.95
CA GLN A 79 -4.14 -0.94 -16.07
C GLN A 79 -3.84 -2.43 -15.87
N ALA A 80 -2.72 -2.91 -16.42
CA ALA A 80 -2.28 -4.29 -16.22
C ALA A 80 -1.97 -4.60 -14.76
N LEU A 81 -1.32 -3.67 -14.05
CA LEU A 81 -1.05 -3.82 -12.61
C LEU A 81 -2.34 -3.84 -11.80
N GLU A 82 -3.25 -2.90 -12.05
CA GLU A 82 -4.54 -2.82 -11.36
C GLU A 82 -5.36 -4.09 -11.58
N ARG A 83 -5.41 -4.58 -12.83
CA ARG A 83 -6.08 -5.83 -13.15
C ARG A 83 -5.45 -7.02 -12.42
N ALA A 84 -4.13 -7.16 -12.44
CA ALA A 84 -3.44 -8.23 -11.74
C ALA A 84 -3.70 -8.17 -10.22
N TYR A 85 -3.79 -6.97 -9.65
CA TYR A 85 -4.12 -6.78 -8.25
C TYR A 85 -5.58 -7.19 -7.94
N LEU A 86 -6.53 -6.77 -8.78
CA LEU A 86 -7.94 -7.17 -8.63
C LEU A 86 -8.13 -8.69 -8.80
N GLU A 87 -7.42 -9.30 -9.74
CA GLU A 87 -7.39 -10.77 -9.92
C GLU A 87 -6.82 -11.47 -8.68
N ALA A 88 -5.76 -10.93 -8.07
CA ALA A 88 -5.20 -11.46 -6.83
C ALA A 88 -6.18 -11.31 -5.65
N LEU A 89 -6.87 -10.17 -5.53
CA LEU A 89 -7.88 -9.96 -4.50
C LEU A 89 -9.07 -10.90 -4.66
N ALA A 90 -9.51 -11.15 -5.89
CA ALA A 90 -10.61 -12.08 -6.17
C ALA A 90 -10.29 -13.54 -5.81
N LEU A 91 -9.01 -13.89 -5.66
CA LEU A 91 -8.55 -15.20 -5.19
C LEU A 91 -8.43 -15.29 -3.67
N LEU A 92 -8.51 -14.17 -2.95
CA LEU A 92 -8.55 -14.22 -1.49
C LEU A 92 -9.87 -14.84 -1.05
N PRO A 93 -9.86 -15.73 -0.04
CA PRO A 93 -11.10 -16.18 0.57
C PRO A 93 -11.87 -14.98 1.10
N GLU A 94 -13.20 -15.05 1.06
CA GLU A 94 -14.01 -14.03 1.73
C GLU A 94 -13.58 -13.97 3.20
N PRO A 95 -13.48 -12.76 3.79
CA PRO A 95 -13.18 -12.62 5.19
C PRO A 95 -14.37 -13.16 5.99
N GLU A 96 -14.33 -14.45 6.31
CA GLU A 96 -15.32 -15.09 7.16
C GLU A 96 -15.05 -14.71 8.61
N ALA A 97 -16.09 -14.21 9.28
CA ALA A 97 -16.07 -14.11 10.72
C ALA A 97 -16.08 -15.54 11.29
N PRO A 98 -15.28 -15.83 12.34
CA PRO A 98 -15.33 -17.12 13.00
C PRO A 98 -16.76 -17.42 13.48
N SER A 99 -17.19 -18.68 13.33
CA SER A 99 -18.52 -19.11 13.75
C SER A 99 -18.76 -18.81 15.24
N PRO A 100 -20.02 -18.66 15.69
CA PRO A 100 -20.30 -18.46 17.11
C PRO A 100 -19.69 -19.55 18.00
N GLU A 101 -19.67 -20.80 17.54
CA GLU A 101 -19.04 -21.91 18.26
C GLU A 101 -17.51 -21.74 18.33
N HIS A 102 -16.85 -21.41 17.21
CA HIS A 102 -15.40 -21.17 17.21
C HIS A 102 -15.03 -19.98 18.10
N ARG A 103 -15.83 -18.92 18.07
CA ARG A 103 -15.66 -17.76 18.96
C ARG A 103 -15.81 -18.14 20.43
N ALA A 104 -16.78 -18.98 20.77
CA ALA A 104 -16.97 -19.46 22.13
C ALA A 104 -15.75 -20.26 22.61
N LEU A 105 -15.22 -21.16 21.77
CA LEU A 105 -14.00 -21.93 22.08
C LEU A 105 -12.78 -21.02 22.30
N VAL A 106 -12.61 -19.99 21.48
CA VAL A 106 -11.52 -19.02 21.65
C VAL A 106 -11.67 -18.26 22.98
N LEU A 107 -12.88 -17.80 23.30
CA LEU A 107 -13.14 -17.09 24.56
C LEU A 107 -12.94 -17.98 25.78
N GLU A 108 -13.35 -19.25 25.71
CA GLU A 108 -13.13 -20.24 26.76
C GLU A 108 -11.64 -20.45 27.00
N ALA A 109 -10.86 -20.69 25.94
CA ALA A 109 -9.41 -20.82 26.03
C ALA A 109 -8.74 -19.56 26.63
N LEU A 110 -9.22 -18.36 26.27
CA LEU A 110 -8.71 -17.12 26.84
C LEU A 110 -9.03 -16.99 28.34
N HIS A 111 -10.21 -17.38 28.79
CA HIS A 111 -10.55 -17.40 30.21
C HIS A 111 -9.70 -18.41 31.00
N GLU A 112 -9.40 -19.58 30.42
CA GLU A 112 -8.51 -20.57 31.04
C GLU A 112 -7.09 -20.02 31.21
N ILE A 113 -6.55 -19.37 30.17
CA ILE A 113 -5.24 -18.72 30.22
C ILE A 113 -5.23 -17.60 31.28
N ASP A 114 -6.28 -16.78 31.36
CA ASP A 114 -6.37 -15.69 32.34
C ASP A 114 -6.38 -16.23 33.77
N ALA A 115 -7.23 -17.22 34.05
CA ALA A 115 -7.31 -17.87 35.37
C ALA A 115 -5.97 -18.49 35.80
N MET A 116 -5.22 -19.06 34.86
CA MET A 116 -3.88 -19.58 35.11
C MET A 116 -2.87 -18.48 35.44
N LEU A 117 -2.87 -17.40 34.66
CA LEU A 117 -1.98 -16.27 34.92
C LEU A 117 -2.29 -15.62 36.27
N ASP A 118 -3.55 -15.60 36.69
CA ASP A 118 -3.98 -15.14 38.01
C ASP A 118 -3.43 -15.98 39.17
N ALA A 119 -3.14 -17.26 38.95
CA ALA A 119 -2.48 -18.10 39.95
C ALA A 119 -0.98 -17.78 40.15
N LEU A 120 -0.37 -17.03 39.22
CA LEU A 120 1.03 -16.63 39.34
C LEU A 120 1.22 -15.50 40.36
N PRO A 121 2.34 -15.48 41.11
CA PRO A 121 2.71 -14.32 41.91
C PRO A 121 2.76 -13.04 41.05
N PRO A 122 2.34 -11.87 41.57
CA PRO A 122 2.17 -10.65 40.76
C PRO A 122 3.42 -10.23 39.97
N LEU A 123 4.62 -10.36 40.55
CA LEU A 123 5.87 -10.05 39.87
C LEU A 123 6.22 -11.04 38.75
N VAL A 124 5.86 -12.32 38.93
CA VAL A 124 6.06 -13.36 37.93
C VAL A 124 5.13 -13.13 36.74
N ARG A 125 3.84 -12.91 37.00
CA ARG A 125 2.84 -12.56 35.98
C ARG A 125 3.27 -11.32 35.20
N ARG A 126 3.65 -10.25 35.90
CA ARG A 126 4.05 -8.99 35.26
C ARG A 126 5.32 -9.14 34.42
N THR A 127 6.32 -9.87 34.90
CA THR A 127 7.53 -10.18 34.12
C THR A 127 7.17 -10.93 32.83
N PHE A 128 6.28 -11.92 32.92
CA PHE A 128 5.84 -12.72 31.79
C PHE A 128 5.09 -11.89 30.74
N LEU A 129 4.13 -11.08 31.17
CA LEU A 129 3.34 -10.23 30.27
C LEU A 129 4.20 -9.18 29.55
N LEU A 130 5.16 -8.53 30.24
CA LEU A 130 6.08 -7.59 29.59
C LEU A 130 6.96 -8.27 28.53
N SER A 131 7.33 -9.52 28.74
CA SER A 131 8.10 -10.30 27.76
C SER A 131 7.23 -10.74 26.59
N GLN A 132 6.04 -11.31 26.84
CA GLN A 132 5.26 -12.00 25.80
C GLN A 132 4.27 -11.10 25.05
N LEU A 133 3.76 -10.03 25.68
CA LEU A 133 2.80 -9.11 25.05
C LEU A 133 3.47 -7.82 24.56
N GLU A 134 4.47 -7.33 25.30
CA GLU A 134 5.15 -6.07 25.00
C GLU A 134 6.54 -6.27 24.32
N ASP A 135 6.92 -7.52 24.06
CA ASP A 135 8.20 -7.92 23.43
C ASP A 135 9.45 -7.28 24.10
N MET A 136 9.36 -7.01 25.40
CA MET A 136 10.45 -6.34 26.13
C MET A 136 11.61 -7.29 26.42
N LYS A 137 12.84 -6.78 26.28
CA LYS A 137 14.04 -7.53 26.62
C LYS A 137 14.19 -7.68 28.13
N TYR A 138 14.83 -8.77 28.55
CA TYR A 138 14.95 -9.10 29.97
C TYR A 138 15.73 -8.05 30.78
N ASP A 139 16.70 -7.36 30.19
CA ASP A 139 17.44 -6.27 30.84
C ASP A 139 16.55 -5.04 31.09
N ASP A 140 15.65 -4.72 30.15
CA ASP A 140 14.69 -3.63 30.29
C ASP A 140 13.63 -3.96 31.33
N ILE A 141 13.13 -5.21 31.34
CA ILE A 141 12.19 -5.70 32.36
C ILE A 141 12.83 -5.66 33.75
N ALA A 142 14.08 -6.10 33.89
CA ALA A 142 14.82 -6.06 35.14
C ALA A 142 14.90 -4.62 35.69
N SER A 143 15.24 -3.67 34.81
CA SER A 143 15.31 -2.24 35.14
C SER A 143 13.96 -1.66 35.53
N GLN A 144 12.90 -1.97 34.77
CA GLN A 144 11.55 -1.46 35.01
C GLN A 144 10.93 -1.99 36.31
N LEU A 145 11.17 -3.26 36.64
CA LEU A 145 10.62 -3.91 37.83
C LEU A 145 11.52 -3.77 39.06
N GLY A 146 12.71 -3.20 38.92
CA GLY A 146 13.67 -3.04 40.03
C GLY A 146 14.22 -4.38 40.55
N VAL A 147 14.37 -5.37 39.67
CA VAL A 147 14.85 -6.72 40.01
C VAL A 147 16.10 -7.08 39.21
N SER A 148 16.85 -8.10 39.65
CA SER A 148 18.02 -8.56 38.89
C SER A 148 17.63 -9.34 37.64
N LEU A 149 18.48 -9.32 36.62
CA LEU A 149 18.33 -10.13 35.40
C LEU A 149 18.14 -11.63 35.72
N THR A 150 18.84 -12.13 36.74
CA THR A 150 18.69 -13.51 37.23
C THR A 150 17.27 -13.78 37.74
N SER A 151 16.66 -12.80 38.42
CA SER A 151 15.28 -12.90 38.89
C SER A 151 14.29 -12.93 37.74
N VAL A 152 14.48 -12.09 36.72
CA VAL A 152 13.66 -12.11 35.49
C VAL A 152 13.69 -13.49 34.84
N LYS A 153 14.89 -14.08 34.63
CA LYS A 153 15.02 -15.43 34.07
C LYS A 153 14.30 -16.49 34.91
N ARG A 154 14.42 -16.41 36.24
CA ARG A 154 13.73 -17.30 37.17
C ARG A 154 12.21 -17.15 37.10
N TYR A 155 11.71 -15.91 37.04
CA TYR A 155 10.28 -15.62 36.91
C TYR A 155 9.72 -16.15 35.59
N MET A 156 10.42 -15.95 34.47
CA MET A 156 10.03 -16.53 33.18
C MET A 156 9.95 -18.06 33.24
N ALA A 157 10.95 -18.72 33.83
CA ALA A 157 10.93 -20.17 33.99
C ALA A 157 9.80 -20.67 34.92
N GLN A 158 9.36 -19.86 35.87
CA GLN A 158 8.20 -20.18 36.71
C GLN A 158 6.90 -20.01 35.93
N ALA A 159 6.75 -18.91 35.18
CA ALA A 159 5.57 -18.67 34.35
C ALA A 159 5.39 -19.77 33.29
N PHE A 160 6.44 -20.10 32.53
CA PHE A 160 6.37 -21.16 31.53
C PHE A 160 6.01 -22.53 32.11
N ARG A 161 6.50 -22.87 33.31
CA ARG A 161 6.10 -24.11 34.00
C ARG A 161 4.62 -24.13 34.33
N GLN A 162 4.06 -22.99 34.73
CA GLN A 162 2.62 -22.88 34.98
C GLN A 162 1.82 -23.03 33.68
N CYS A 163 2.29 -22.44 32.58
CA CYS A 163 1.68 -22.60 31.25
C CYS A 163 1.70 -24.04 30.74
N LEU A 164 2.81 -24.76 30.95
CA LEU A 164 2.94 -26.15 30.52
C LEU A 164 1.98 -27.08 31.27
N ALA A 165 1.69 -26.82 32.54
CA ALA A 165 0.80 -27.65 33.35
C ALA A 165 -0.68 -27.62 32.90
N LEU A 166 -1.04 -26.71 31.98
CA LEU A 166 -2.40 -26.58 31.43
C LEU A 166 -2.54 -27.20 30.04
N MET A 167 -1.43 -27.58 29.41
CA MET A 167 -1.43 -28.26 28.11
C MET A 167 -1.45 -29.79 28.23
N GLU A 168 -1.39 -30.33 29.45
CA GLU A 168 -1.58 -31.76 29.79
C GLU A 168 -2.98 -32.01 30.37
#